data_AF-A0A0A7FXJ7-F1
#
_entry.id   AF-A0A0A7FXJ7-F1
#
_cell.length_a   1.000
_cell.length_b   1.000
_cell.length_c   1.000
_cell.angle_alpha   90.00
_cell.angle_beta   90.00
_cell.angle_gamma   90.00
#
_symmetry.space_group_name_H-M   'P 1'
#
loop_
_entity.id
_entity.type
_entity.pdbx_description
1 polymer ?
#
loop_
_entity_poly.entity_id
_entity_poly.type
_entity_poly.pdbx_seq_one_letter_code
_entity_poly.pdbx_strand_id
1 'polypeptide(L)'
;MFVNDLFKEQKEFDEKLRINPELTEYKIKARKNLELHVKLSDLANATQCFAYTEDVLPSINDTTIFSKYLDCLRQVLSIGITNHYDNLAELFAQPTEDCLSDQFLNLYIDINDLIISRSEDHFKTLFEDLLTLGSTLGFSEDKIKGGLEKTFN
;
A
#
# COMPACT_ATOMS: atom_id res chain seq x y z
N MET A 1 -10.49 -8.81 13.40
CA MET A 1 -11.03 -8.64 12.03
C MET A 1 -9.85 -8.22 11.18
N PHE A 2 -9.65 -8.82 9.99
CA PHE A 2 -8.41 -8.71 9.20
C PHE A 2 -7.77 -7.32 9.20
N VAL A 3 -8.52 -6.28 8.82
CA VAL A 3 -8.05 -4.88 8.76
C VAL A 3 -7.56 -4.34 10.11
N ASN A 4 -8.28 -4.64 11.20
CA ASN A 4 -7.86 -4.21 12.55
C ASN A 4 -6.54 -4.86 12.96
N ASP A 5 -6.32 -6.12 12.54
CA ASP A 5 -5.05 -6.81 12.80
C ASP A 5 -3.91 -6.12 12.03
N LEU A 6 -4.12 -5.73 10.77
CA LEU A 6 -3.12 -4.99 9.99
C LEU A 6 -2.72 -3.66 10.66
N PHE A 7 -3.70 -2.87 11.12
CA PHE A 7 -3.43 -1.62 11.82
C PHE A 7 -2.71 -1.83 13.14
N LYS A 8 -3.04 -2.90 13.88
CA LYS A 8 -2.34 -3.25 15.11
C LYS A 8 -0.86 -3.53 14.84
N GLU A 9 -0.56 -4.40 13.88
CA GLU A 9 0.83 -4.73 13.51
C GLU A 9 1.59 -3.49 13.02
N GLN A 10 0.95 -2.60 12.26
CA GLN A 10 1.61 -1.39 11.80
C GLN A 10 1.87 -0.38 12.92
N LYS A 11 0.98 -0.26 13.92
CA LYS A 11 1.24 0.60 15.10
C LYS A 11 2.48 0.13 15.86
N GLU A 12 2.61 -1.17 16.09
CA GLU A 12 3.79 -1.76 16.75
C GLU A 12 5.08 -1.57 15.91
N PHE A 13 4.96 -1.49 14.58
CA PHE A 13 6.07 -1.16 13.68
C PHE A 13 6.46 0.31 13.79
N ASP A 14 5.48 1.21 13.68
CA ASP A 14 5.68 2.66 13.68
C ASP A 14 6.30 3.14 15.01
N GLU A 15 5.97 2.52 16.14
CA GLU A 15 6.58 2.80 17.46
C GLU A 15 8.09 2.55 17.51
N LYS A 16 8.60 1.64 16.67
CA LYS A 16 10.03 1.28 16.61
C LYS A 16 10.80 2.18 15.63
N LEU A 17 10.10 2.96 14.80
CA LEU A 17 10.72 3.84 13.82
C LEU A 17 11.37 5.05 14.49
N ARG A 18 12.60 5.34 14.08
CA ARG A 18 13.30 6.56 14.48
C ARG A 18 13.05 7.64 13.44
N ILE A 19 12.08 8.52 13.73
CA ILE A 19 11.81 9.69 12.88
C ILE A 19 12.87 10.75 13.16
N ASN A 20 13.37 11.39 12.10
CA ASN A 20 14.31 12.51 12.23
C ASN A 20 13.63 13.67 13.00
N PRO A 21 14.14 14.07 14.18
CA PRO A 21 13.50 15.07 15.02
C PRO A 21 13.48 16.49 14.40
N GLU A 22 14.31 16.75 13.39
CA GLU A 22 14.35 18.03 12.66
C GLU A 22 13.20 18.19 11.64
N LEU A 23 12.41 17.14 11.42
CA LEU A 23 11.29 17.18 10.50
C LEU A 23 10.05 17.74 11.20
N THR A 24 9.50 18.81 10.63
CA THR A 24 8.17 19.28 11.00
C THR A 24 7.12 18.27 10.57
N GLU A 25 5.96 18.29 11.22
CA GLU A 25 4.80 17.45 10.86
C GLU A 25 4.44 17.57 9.37
N TYR A 26 4.46 18.79 8.82
CA TYR A 26 4.29 19.03 7.39
C TYR A 26 5.30 18.26 6.52
N LYS A 27 6.59 18.28 6.88
CA LYS A 27 7.63 17.56 6.13
C LYS A 27 7.46 16.05 6.26
N ILE A 28 7.06 15.55 7.42
CA ILE A 28 6.77 14.12 7.63
C ILE A 28 5.61 13.70 6.72
N LYS A 29 4.51 14.45 6.72
CA LYS A 29 3.35 14.17 5.86
C LYS A 29 3.70 14.19 4.38
N ALA A 30 4.42 15.21 3.92
CA ALA A 30 4.88 15.30 2.53
C ALA A 30 5.76 14.10 2.14
N ARG A 31 6.66 13.67 3.03
CA ARG A 31 7.52 12.50 2.79
C ARG A 31 6.74 11.19 2.78
N LYS A 32 5.76 11.02 3.67
CA LYS A 32 4.91 9.82 3.68
C LYS A 32 4.11 9.69 2.38
N ASN A 33 3.54 10.79 1.91
CA ASN A 33 2.81 10.81 0.63
C ASN A 33 3.74 10.48 -0.56
N LEU A 34 4.94 11.06 -0.59
CA LEU A 34 5.93 10.73 -1.63
C LEU A 34 6.36 9.26 -1.56
N GLU A 35 6.64 8.76 -0.37
CA GLU A 35 7.01 7.36 -0.15
C GLU A 35 5.92 6.41 -0.64
N LEU A 36 4.63 6.74 -0.46
CA LEU A 36 3.54 5.92 -0.99
C LEU A 36 3.60 5.80 -2.51
N HIS A 37 3.80 6.91 -3.23
CA HIS A 37 4.01 6.86 -4.68
C HIS A 37 5.23 6.01 -5.06
N VAL A 38 6.34 6.17 -4.35
CA VAL A 38 7.57 5.38 -4.58
C VAL A 38 7.31 3.89 -4.38
N LYS A 39 6.63 3.48 -3.30
CA LYS A 39 6.33 2.07 -3.03
C LYS A 39 5.36 1.47 -4.03
N LEU A 40 4.34 2.21 -4.44
CA LEU A 40 3.41 1.77 -5.47
C LEU A 40 4.12 1.63 -6.83
N SER A 41 5.03 2.54 -7.14
CA SER A 41 5.83 2.51 -8.39
C SER A 41 6.83 1.37 -8.39
N ASP A 42 7.47 1.08 -7.26
CA ASP A 42 8.33 -0.09 -7.07
C ASP A 42 7.56 -1.39 -7.30
N LEU A 43 6.32 -1.47 -6.80
CA LEU A 43 5.44 -2.62 -7.00
C LEU A 43 5.05 -2.76 -8.48
N ALA A 44 4.58 -1.68 -9.12
CA ALA A 44 4.27 -1.67 -10.55
C ALA A 44 5.47 -2.13 -11.39
N ASN A 45 6.66 -1.60 -11.08
CA ASN A 45 7.89 -1.98 -11.75
C ASN A 45 8.24 -3.47 -11.56
N ALA A 46 8.03 -4.02 -10.36
CA ALA A 46 8.27 -5.44 -10.07
C ALA A 46 7.32 -6.37 -10.84
N THR A 47 6.09 -5.93 -11.14
CA THR A 47 5.12 -6.69 -11.95
C THR A 47 5.38 -6.59 -13.45
N GLN A 48 6.09 -5.55 -13.90
CA GLN A 48 6.32 -5.26 -15.32
C GLN A 48 5.04 -5.08 -16.15
N CYS A 49 3.87 -4.88 -15.52
CA CYS A 49 2.59 -4.80 -16.24
C CYS A 49 2.49 -3.59 -17.19
N PHE A 50 3.36 -2.60 -17.02
CA PHE A 50 3.48 -1.44 -17.91
C PHE A 50 4.16 -1.74 -19.25
N ALA A 51 4.80 -2.90 -19.39
CA ALA A 51 5.57 -3.25 -20.57
C ALA A 51 4.65 -3.47 -21.78
N TYR A 52 4.87 -2.69 -22.84
CA TYR A 52 4.11 -2.77 -24.09
C TYR A 52 4.98 -3.00 -25.33
N THR A 53 6.30 -3.04 -25.15
CA THR A 53 7.30 -3.29 -26.20
C THR A 53 7.79 -4.74 -26.15
N GLU A 54 8.42 -5.21 -27.22
CA GLU A 54 8.99 -6.57 -27.32
C GLU A 54 10.32 -6.74 -26.57
N ASP A 55 10.67 -5.78 -25.70
CA ASP A 55 11.94 -5.81 -24.97
C ASP A 55 11.99 -6.98 -23.99
N VAL A 56 13.15 -7.64 -23.92
CA VAL A 56 13.38 -8.72 -22.95
C VAL A 56 13.54 -8.11 -21.56
N LEU A 57 12.50 -8.24 -20.74
CA LEU A 57 12.53 -7.81 -19.35
C LEU A 57 13.12 -8.90 -18.42
N PRO A 58 13.68 -8.50 -17.26
CA PRO A 58 14.12 -9.46 -16.25
C PRO A 58 12.99 -10.41 -15.84
N SER A 59 13.33 -11.64 -15.44
CA SER A 59 12.33 -12.59 -14.95
C SER A 59 11.57 -12.03 -13.74
N ILE A 60 10.25 -12.09 -13.80
CA ILE A 60 9.37 -11.74 -12.68
C ILE A 60 9.63 -12.68 -11.50
N ASN A 61 9.62 -12.12 -10.29
CA ASN A 61 9.81 -12.86 -9.04
C ASN A 61 8.67 -12.56 -8.06
N ASP A 62 7.82 -13.56 -7.82
CA ASP A 62 6.65 -13.44 -6.95
C ASP A 62 7.00 -13.06 -5.51
N THR A 63 8.18 -13.46 -5.02
CA THR A 63 8.67 -13.08 -3.69
C THR A 63 8.99 -11.59 -3.65
N THR A 64 9.60 -11.07 -4.71
CA THR A 64 9.87 -9.63 -4.85
C THR A 64 8.57 -8.84 -4.95
N ILE A 65 7.62 -9.27 -5.79
CA ILE A 65 6.30 -8.61 -5.91
C ILE A 65 5.60 -8.59 -4.56
N PHE A 66 5.53 -9.73 -3.87
CA PHE A 66 4.87 -9.80 -2.57
C PHE A 66 5.52 -8.90 -1.52
N SER A 67 6.86 -8.84 -1.49
CA SER A 67 7.59 -7.93 -0.61
C SER A 67 7.28 -6.46 -0.92
N LYS A 68 7.25 -6.07 -2.21
CA LYS A 68 6.89 -4.71 -2.64
C LYS A 68 5.43 -4.37 -2.35
N TYR A 69 4.53 -5.35 -2.41
CA TYR A 69 3.14 -5.19 -2.01
C TYR A 69 3.02 -4.88 -0.51
N LEU A 70 3.72 -5.64 0.34
CA LEU A 70 3.75 -5.37 1.77
C LEU A 70 4.34 -3.99 2.09
N ASP A 71 5.41 -3.58 1.42
CA ASP A 71 5.98 -2.23 1.54
C ASP A 71 4.93 -1.14 1.24
N CYS A 72 4.15 -1.30 0.17
CA CYS A 72 3.08 -0.38 -0.19
C CYS A 72 1.94 -0.37 0.85
N LEU A 73 1.50 -1.55 1.28
CA LEU A 73 0.46 -1.71 2.29
C LEU A 73 0.85 -1.09 3.63
N ARG A 74 2.09 -1.30 4.09
CA ARG A 74 2.63 -0.66 5.30
C ARG A 74 2.53 0.86 5.21
N GLN A 75 2.82 1.42 4.03
CA GLN A 75 2.78 2.86 3.85
C GLN A 75 1.34 3.42 3.89
N VAL A 76 0.38 2.72 3.27
CA VAL A 76 -1.05 3.08 3.39
C VAL A 76 -1.50 3.01 4.85
N LEU A 77 -1.20 1.93 5.56
CA LEU A 77 -1.53 1.79 6.99
C LEU A 77 -0.91 2.91 7.84
N SER A 78 0.35 3.24 7.60
CA SER A 78 1.06 4.29 8.33
C SER A 78 0.50 5.69 8.06
N ILE A 79 0.00 5.94 6.84
CA ILE A 79 -0.74 7.17 6.50
C ILE A 79 -2.11 7.19 7.21
N GLY A 80 -2.82 6.05 7.24
CA GLY A 80 -4.08 5.90 7.96
C GLY A 80 -3.93 6.24 9.45
N ILE A 81 -2.94 5.65 10.12
CA ILE A 81 -2.61 5.94 11.53
C ILE A 81 -2.27 7.42 11.72
N THR A 82 -1.45 8.00 10.85
CA THR A 82 -1.02 9.41 10.95
C THR A 82 -2.20 10.38 10.82
N ASN A 83 -3.22 10.04 10.02
CA ASN A 83 -4.40 10.88 9.82
C ASN A 83 -5.60 10.47 10.69
N HIS A 84 -5.44 9.50 11.60
CA HIS A 84 -6.51 8.96 12.45
C HIS A 84 -7.66 8.26 11.69
N TYR A 85 -7.35 7.58 10.59
CA TYR A 85 -8.29 6.80 9.78
C TYR A 85 -8.21 5.29 10.08
N ASP A 86 -7.76 4.93 11.28
CA ASP A 86 -7.49 3.56 11.72
C ASP A 86 -8.66 2.91 12.48
N ASN A 87 -9.83 3.57 12.50
CA ASN A 87 -11.08 3.05 13.05
C ASN A 87 -12.08 2.73 11.92
N LEU A 88 -11.72 1.80 11.04
CA LEU A 88 -12.55 1.39 9.91
C LEU A 88 -13.32 0.13 10.26
N ALA A 89 -14.65 0.22 10.17
CA ALA A 89 -15.52 -0.87 10.56
C ALA A 89 -15.30 -2.10 9.67
N GLU A 90 -15.26 -1.93 8.35
CA GLU A 90 -15.02 -3.01 7.38
C GLU A 90 -14.44 -2.46 6.06
N LEU A 91 -13.38 -3.09 5.54
CA LEU A 91 -12.83 -2.87 4.19
C LEU A 91 -12.56 -4.23 3.57
N PHE A 92 -12.85 -4.38 2.28
CA PHE A 92 -12.68 -5.64 1.57
C PHE A 92 -12.16 -5.40 0.17
N ALA A 93 -11.36 -6.36 -0.33
CA ALA A 93 -11.06 -6.45 -1.75
C ALA A 93 -12.36 -6.64 -2.54
N GLN A 94 -12.55 -5.87 -3.60
CA GLN A 94 -13.67 -6.01 -4.51
C GLN A 94 -13.24 -6.81 -5.75
N PRO A 95 -14.13 -7.64 -6.33
CA PRO A 95 -13.86 -8.23 -7.64
C PRO A 95 -13.67 -7.13 -8.68
N THR A 96 -12.70 -7.30 -9.57
CA THR A 96 -12.46 -6.38 -10.69
C THR A 96 -12.16 -7.15 -11.97
N GLU A 97 -12.53 -6.57 -13.11
CA GLU A 97 -12.18 -7.05 -14.46
C GLU A 97 -10.99 -6.28 -15.05
N ASP A 98 -10.51 -5.25 -14.34
CA ASP A 98 -9.42 -4.37 -14.77
C ASP A 98 -8.09 -5.13 -14.85
N CYS A 99 -7.26 -4.81 -15.85
CA CYS A 99 -5.91 -5.34 -15.90
C CYS A 99 -5.03 -4.69 -14.82
N LEU A 100 -3.85 -5.28 -14.53
CA LEU A 100 -2.95 -4.74 -13.51
C LEU A 100 -2.59 -3.27 -13.76
N SER A 101 -2.35 -2.90 -15.02
CA SER A 101 -2.00 -1.52 -15.37
C SER A 101 -3.11 -0.53 -15.06
N ASP A 102 -4.37 -0.91 -15.30
CA ASP A 102 -5.52 -0.07 -14.95
C ASP A 102 -5.64 0.08 -13.43
N GLN A 103 -5.45 -1.01 -12.67
CA GLN A 103 -5.48 -0.98 -11.20
C GLN A 103 -4.37 -0.08 -10.61
N PHE A 104 -3.14 -0.13 -11.15
CA PHE A 104 -2.08 0.80 -10.72
C PHE A 104 -2.41 2.25 -11.06
N LEU A 105 -2.98 2.52 -12.24
CA LEU A 105 -3.39 3.88 -12.63
C LEU A 105 -4.49 4.43 -11.72
N ASN A 106 -5.49 3.62 -11.38
CA ASN A 106 -6.54 3.98 -10.42
C ASN A 106 -5.93 4.30 -9.05
N LEU A 107 -5.04 3.45 -8.53
CA LEU A 107 -4.35 3.72 -7.27
C LEU A 107 -3.54 5.02 -7.28
N TYR A 108 -2.90 5.39 -8.41
CA TYR A 108 -2.25 6.70 -8.51
C TYR A 108 -3.25 7.85 -8.43
N ILE A 109 -4.45 7.71 -8.99
CA ILE A 109 -5.53 8.69 -8.86
C ILE A 109 -5.98 8.78 -7.40
N ASP A 110 -6.27 7.66 -6.75
CA ASP A 110 -6.73 7.62 -5.36
C ASP A 110 -5.71 8.26 -4.40
N ILE A 111 -4.42 8.01 -4.61
CA ILE A 111 -3.36 8.66 -3.83
C ILE A 111 -3.44 10.18 -4.00
N ASN A 112 -3.57 10.67 -5.22
CA ASN A 112 -3.65 12.10 -5.48
C ASN A 112 -4.93 12.72 -4.90
N ASP A 113 -6.05 12.03 -5.01
CA ASP A 113 -7.33 12.46 -4.42
C ASP A 113 -7.23 12.54 -2.90
N LEU A 114 -6.61 11.56 -2.23
CA LEU A 114 -6.35 11.62 -0.80
C LEU A 114 -5.41 12.77 -0.40
N ILE A 115 -4.40 13.07 -1.23
CA ILE A 115 -3.46 14.17 -0.98
C ILE A 115 -4.16 15.53 -1.10
N ILE A 116 -5.00 15.70 -2.13
CA ILE A 116 -5.71 16.95 -2.43
C ILE A 116 -6.88 17.14 -1.46
N SER A 117 -7.72 16.12 -1.34
CA SER A 117 -8.93 16.06 -0.53
C SER A 117 -8.66 15.09 0.63
N ARG A 118 -8.13 15.62 1.75
CA ARG A 118 -7.80 14.80 2.92
C ARG A 118 -9.08 14.32 3.61
N SER A 119 -9.65 13.23 3.12
CA SER A 119 -10.88 12.62 3.64
C SER A 119 -10.65 11.16 4.02
N GLU A 120 -11.41 10.69 5.01
CA GLU A 120 -11.42 9.28 5.39
C GLU A 120 -11.98 8.41 4.24
N ASP A 121 -12.94 8.93 3.47
CA ASP A 121 -13.55 8.18 2.37
C ASP A 121 -12.57 7.94 1.22
N HIS A 122 -11.75 8.93 0.83
CA HIS A 122 -10.69 8.69 -0.16
C HIS A 122 -9.62 7.73 0.37
N PHE A 123 -9.37 7.72 1.69
CA PHE A 123 -8.49 6.73 2.29
C PHE A 123 -9.09 5.32 2.22
N LYS A 124 -10.40 5.16 2.47
CA LYS A 124 -11.09 3.87 2.33
C LYS A 124 -11.01 3.35 0.90
N THR A 125 -11.32 4.19 -0.10
CA THR A 125 -11.22 3.82 -1.53
C THR A 125 -9.81 3.36 -1.87
N LEU A 126 -8.78 4.15 -1.55
CA LEU A 126 -7.38 3.78 -1.75
C LEU A 126 -7.03 2.42 -1.12
N PHE A 127 -7.52 2.17 0.09
CA PHE A 127 -7.23 0.92 0.81
C PHE A 127 -7.95 -0.26 0.13
N GLU A 128 -9.25 -0.14 -0.17
CA GLU A 128 -10.02 -1.18 -0.86
C GLU A 128 -9.41 -1.54 -2.22
N ASP A 129 -8.99 -0.54 -2.99
CA ASP A 129 -8.35 -0.76 -4.29
C ASP A 129 -6.96 -1.40 -4.14
N LEU A 130 -6.23 -1.10 -3.06
CA LEU A 130 -4.96 -1.77 -2.77
C LEU A 130 -5.16 -3.23 -2.31
N LEU A 131 -6.22 -3.52 -1.57
CA LEU A 131 -6.60 -4.90 -1.23
C LEU A 131 -7.02 -5.67 -2.47
N THR A 132 -7.77 -5.02 -3.36
CA THR A 132 -8.16 -5.56 -4.67
C THR A 132 -6.94 -5.89 -5.52
N LEU A 133 -5.96 -4.99 -5.62
CA LEU A 133 -4.68 -5.27 -6.28
C LEU A 133 -3.96 -6.48 -5.66
N GLY A 134 -3.93 -6.57 -4.32
CA GLY A 134 -3.36 -7.72 -3.62
C GLY A 134 -4.03 -9.04 -4.00
N SER A 135 -5.36 -9.03 -4.11
CA SER A 135 -6.15 -10.17 -4.55
C SER A 135 -5.84 -10.55 -6.01
N THR A 136 -5.78 -9.57 -6.91
CA THR A 136 -5.39 -9.77 -8.33
C THR A 136 -4.00 -10.40 -8.46
N LEU A 137 -3.06 -10.00 -7.59
CA LEU A 137 -1.71 -10.57 -7.53
C LEU A 137 -1.65 -11.95 -6.83
N GLY A 138 -2.79 -12.50 -6.40
CA GLY A 138 -2.91 -13.82 -5.81
C GLY A 138 -2.50 -13.90 -4.33
N PHE A 139 -2.59 -12.79 -3.59
CA PHE A 139 -2.25 -12.74 -2.18
C PHE A 139 -3.50 -12.90 -1.31
N SER A 140 -3.55 -13.96 -0.51
CA SER A 140 -4.62 -14.15 0.49
C SER A 140 -4.41 -13.27 1.72
N GLU A 141 -5.49 -12.98 2.44
CA GLU A 141 -5.45 -12.26 3.71
C GLU A 141 -4.47 -12.89 4.71
N ASP A 142 -4.48 -14.22 4.85
CA ASP A 142 -3.54 -14.95 5.72
C ASP A 142 -2.08 -14.73 5.32
N LYS A 143 -1.79 -14.73 4.00
CA LYS A 143 -0.43 -14.50 3.49
C LYS A 143 0.01 -13.06 3.80
N ILE A 144 -0.87 -12.09 3.59
CA ILE A 144 -0.62 -10.67 3.87
C ILE A 144 -0.34 -10.47 5.36
N LYS A 145 -1.22 -10.98 6.22
CA LYS A 145 -1.08 -10.89 7.67
C LYS A 145 0.24 -11.51 8.15
N GLY A 146 0.52 -12.76 7.76
CA GLY A 146 1.77 -13.43 8.12
C GLY A 146 3.02 -12.75 7.55
N GLY A 147 2.90 -12.01 6.45
CA GLY A 147 3.98 -11.18 5.89
C GLY A 147 4.31 -9.97 6.75
N LEU A 148 3.29 -9.28 7.28
CA LEU A 148 3.48 -8.12 8.15
C LEU A 148 4.06 -8.50 9.53
N GLU A 149 3.64 -9.64 10.09
CA GLU A 149 4.13 -10.14 11.39
C GLU A 149 5.63 -10.51 11.34
N LYS A 150 6.09 -11.14 10.24
CA LYS A 150 7.46 -11.68 10.12
C LYS A 150 8.56 -10.64 10.01
N THR A 151 8.25 -9.36 9.83
CA THR A 151 9.28 -8.31 9.72
C THR A 151 9.95 -8.00 11.08
N PHE A 152 9.49 -8.62 12.18
CA PHE A 152 10.04 -8.45 13.53
C PHE A 152 10.92 -9.60 14.04
N ASN A 153 11.14 -10.66 13.25
CA ASN A 153 11.98 -11.80 13.64
C ASN A 153 13.28 -11.88 12.83
#